data_AF-A0A9W7FBP0-F1
#
_entry.id   AF-A0A9W7FBP0-F1
#
_cell.length_a   1.000
_cell.length_b   1.000
_cell.length_c   1.000
_cell.angle_alpha   90.00
_cell.angle_beta   90.00
_cell.angle_gamma   90.00
#
_symmetry.space_group_name_H-M   'P 1'
#
loop_
_entity.id
_entity.type
_entity.pdbx_description
1 polymer ?
#
loop_
_entity_poly.entity_id
_entity_poly.type
_entity_poly.pdbx_seq_one_letter_code
_entity_poly.pdbx_strand_id
1 'polypeptide(L)'
;MWVFPGGHSDYVNNKFEGLRNTAGREFREEIGGDTVIDDEPLCVYQASLFSRGLTYLITFYTSTIPKIYHTFSPSEITRIAWVPKSFILQGGLRPHIYTGMSLRDELELAEGVGVVEGSEYVGGECRRCEVDLREIVGGGGEGEGGGGIGMAHRFALECWAKRVEEEEKIK
;
A
#
# COMPACT_ATOMS: atom_id res chain seq x y z
N MET A 1 2.57 6.14 8.84
CA MET A 1 1.99 6.20 7.48
C MET A 1 1.68 4.79 7.07
N TRP A 2 0.54 4.57 6.41
CA TRP A 2 0.17 3.27 5.84
C TRP A 2 0.67 3.20 4.40
N VAL A 3 1.33 2.10 4.05
CA VAL A 3 1.89 1.86 2.72
C VAL A 3 1.75 0.38 2.38
N PHE A 4 1.74 0.06 1.09
CA PHE A 4 2.02 -1.29 0.63
C PHE A 4 3.52 -1.56 0.77
N PRO A 5 3.90 -2.82 1.02
CA PRO A 5 5.29 -3.16 1.19
C PRO A 5 6.10 -2.88 -0.08
N GLY A 6 7.34 -2.43 0.10
CA GLY A 6 8.19 -2.04 -1.01
C GLY A 6 9.34 -1.11 -0.62
N GLY A 7 10.39 -1.12 -1.43
CA GLY A 7 11.60 -0.34 -1.18
C GLY A 7 12.34 -0.01 -2.45
N HIS A 8 13.61 0.35 -2.30
CA HIS A 8 14.43 0.78 -3.42
C HIS A 8 14.90 -0.43 -4.23
N SER A 9 14.84 -0.31 -5.55
CA SER A 9 15.49 -1.30 -6.42
C SER A 9 16.99 -1.11 -6.40
N ASP A 10 17.70 -2.15 -5.98
CA ASP A 10 19.13 -2.13 -5.82
C ASP A 10 19.90 -2.67 -7.03
N TYR A 11 21.18 -2.31 -7.07
CA TYR A 11 22.18 -2.98 -7.89
C TYR A 11 22.93 -3.97 -7.03
N VAL A 12 22.68 -5.27 -7.24
CA VAL A 12 23.39 -6.34 -6.53
C VAL A 12 24.48 -6.88 -7.46
N ASN A 13 25.74 -6.80 -7.04
CA ASN A 13 26.89 -7.26 -7.84
C ASN A 13 26.94 -6.65 -9.26
N ASN A 14 26.69 -5.33 -9.38
CA ASN A 14 26.60 -4.60 -10.64
C ASN A 14 25.49 -5.08 -11.61
N LYS A 15 24.51 -5.82 -11.11
CA LYS A 15 23.31 -6.21 -11.87
C LYS A 15 22.08 -5.59 -11.23
N PHE A 16 21.25 -4.99 -12.07
CA PHE A 16 19.95 -4.50 -11.65
C PHE A 16 19.08 -5.67 -11.22
N GLU A 17 18.54 -5.63 -10.01
CA GLU A 17 17.71 -6.70 -9.43
C GLU A 17 16.43 -6.95 -10.25
N GLY A 18 15.90 -5.88 -10.86
CA GLY A 18 14.60 -5.91 -11.55
C GLY A 18 13.46 -5.54 -10.61
N LEU A 19 12.58 -4.64 -11.04
CA LEU A 19 11.49 -4.07 -10.23
C LEU A 19 10.58 -5.13 -9.58
N ARG A 20 10.23 -6.18 -10.33
CA ARG A 20 9.39 -7.27 -9.84
C ARG A 20 10.08 -8.10 -8.75
N ASN A 21 11.38 -8.33 -8.90
CA ASN A 21 12.17 -9.07 -7.90
C ASN A 21 12.33 -8.24 -6.63
N THR A 22 12.58 -6.94 -6.77
CA THR A 22 12.57 -5.97 -5.65
C THR A 22 11.24 -6.05 -4.90
N ALA A 23 10.09 -5.95 -5.59
CA ALA A 23 8.78 -6.03 -4.93
C ALA A 23 8.59 -7.32 -4.12
N GLY A 24 9.03 -8.47 -4.67
CA GLY A 24 8.98 -9.76 -3.97
C GLY A 24 9.95 -9.87 -2.78
N ARG A 25 11.14 -9.29 -2.88
CA ARG A 25 12.13 -9.23 -1.80
C ARG A 25 11.61 -8.37 -0.65
N GLU A 26 11.19 -7.15 -0.94
CA GLU A 26 10.70 -6.18 0.04
C GLU A 26 9.45 -6.71 0.76
N PHE A 27 8.51 -7.35 0.03
CA PHE A 27 7.39 -8.04 0.67
C PHE A 27 7.84 -9.09 1.69
N ARG A 28 8.87 -9.88 1.35
CA ARG A 28 9.39 -10.92 2.26
C ARG A 28 10.08 -10.32 3.48
N GLU A 29 10.88 -9.27 3.29
CA GLU A 29 11.62 -8.57 4.35
C GLU A 29 10.66 -7.85 5.31
N GLU A 30 9.69 -7.12 4.76
CA GLU A 30 8.77 -6.29 5.52
C GLU A 30 7.61 -7.08 6.12
N ILE A 31 7.01 -8.06 5.42
CA ILE A 31 5.77 -8.73 5.88
C ILE A 31 6.03 -10.15 6.40
N GLY A 32 7.06 -10.83 5.91
CA GLY A 32 7.34 -12.22 6.25
C GLY A 32 6.30 -13.17 5.65
N GLY A 33 6.42 -13.46 4.36
CA GLY A 33 5.45 -14.26 3.60
C GLY A 33 5.98 -14.74 2.25
N ASP A 34 5.27 -15.70 1.68
CA ASP A 34 5.44 -16.07 0.27
C ASP A 34 4.46 -15.24 -0.56
N THR A 35 4.93 -14.75 -1.72
CA THR A 35 4.11 -13.98 -2.65
C THR A 35 4.43 -14.37 -4.08
N VAL A 36 3.41 -14.36 -4.93
CA VAL A 36 3.55 -14.50 -6.38
C VAL A 36 3.17 -13.15 -6.98
N ILE A 37 4.18 -12.41 -7.44
CA ILE A 37 4.00 -11.12 -8.09
C ILE A 37 3.54 -11.34 -9.52
N ASP A 38 2.54 -10.60 -9.98
CA ASP A 38 2.09 -10.66 -11.37
C ASP A 38 3.21 -10.20 -12.33
N ASP A 39 3.17 -10.68 -13.57
CA ASP A 39 4.21 -10.35 -14.55
C ASP A 39 4.09 -8.90 -15.04
N GLU A 40 2.85 -8.41 -15.18
CA GLU A 40 2.55 -7.05 -15.61
C GLU A 40 2.40 -6.09 -14.41
N PRO A 41 2.99 -4.89 -14.47
CA PRO A 41 2.78 -3.89 -13.44
C PRO A 41 1.30 -3.48 -13.36
N LEU A 42 0.86 -3.16 -12.15
CA LEU A 42 -0.44 -2.55 -11.90
C LEU A 42 -0.48 -1.13 -12.48
N CYS A 43 0.49 -0.31 -12.08
CA CYS A 43 0.63 1.07 -12.50
C CYS A 43 2.01 1.62 -12.15
N VAL A 44 2.35 2.78 -12.72
CA VAL A 44 3.56 3.54 -12.36
C VAL A 44 3.14 4.92 -11.86
N TYR A 45 3.73 5.36 -10.75
CA TYR A 45 3.47 6.65 -10.12
C TYR A 45 4.77 7.44 -10.00
N GLN A 46 4.75 8.72 -10.42
CA GLN A 46 5.88 9.62 -10.23
C GLN A 46 5.66 10.48 -8.98
N ALA A 47 6.47 10.26 -7.95
CA ALA A 47 6.45 11.06 -6.73
C ALA A 47 7.58 12.10 -6.77
N SER A 48 7.25 13.37 -6.56
CA SER A 48 8.24 14.45 -6.47
C SER A 48 8.35 14.92 -5.02
N LEU A 49 9.39 14.50 -4.31
CA LEU A 49 9.66 14.95 -2.95
C LEU A 49 10.43 16.27 -3.01
N PHE A 50 9.71 17.36 -3.29
CA PHE A 50 10.27 18.70 -3.46
C PHE A 50 11.13 19.16 -2.27
N SER A 51 10.79 18.74 -1.05
CA SER A 51 11.56 19.04 0.17
C SER A 51 12.95 18.40 0.21
N ARG A 52 13.20 17.36 -0.61
CA ARG A 52 14.47 16.64 -0.68
C ARG A 52 15.16 16.76 -2.05
N GLY A 53 14.54 17.42 -3.03
CA GLY A 53 15.05 17.50 -4.40
C GLY A 53 15.14 16.14 -5.09
N LEU A 54 14.31 15.17 -4.68
CA LEU A 54 14.30 13.81 -5.20
C LEU A 54 13.01 13.53 -5.96
N THR A 55 13.14 12.84 -7.09
CA THR A 55 12.03 12.31 -7.87
C THR A 55 12.12 10.79 -7.88
N TYR A 56 11.02 10.13 -7.55
CA TYR A 56 10.89 8.68 -7.56
C TYR A 56 9.91 8.26 -8.63
N LEU A 57 10.24 7.17 -9.32
CA LEU A 57 9.27 6.39 -10.10
C LEU A 57 8.97 5.13 -9.30
N ILE A 58 7.71 4.98 -8.91
CA ILE A 58 7.23 3.89 -8.08
C ILE A 58 6.38 2.99 -8.97
N THR A 59 6.82 1.75 -9.16
CA THR A 59 6.08 0.75 -9.94
C THR A 59 5.35 -0.17 -8.98
N PHE A 60 4.03 -0.22 -9.07
CA PHE A 60 3.20 -1.09 -8.26
C PHE A 60 2.89 -2.37 -9.02
N TYR A 61 2.81 -3.48 -8.29
CA TYR A 61 2.39 -4.78 -8.81
C TYR A 61 1.24 -5.32 -7.98
N THR A 62 0.37 -6.10 -8.62
CA THR A 62 -0.54 -7.00 -7.95
C THR A 62 0.18 -8.29 -7.59
N SER A 63 -0.24 -8.93 -6.50
CA SER A 63 0.31 -10.20 -6.10
C SER A 63 -0.73 -11.10 -5.43
N THR A 64 -0.52 -12.40 -5.57
CA THR A 64 -1.26 -13.40 -4.81
C THR A 64 -0.41 -13.81 -3.61
N ILE A 65 -1.01 -13.75 -2.42
CA ILE A 65 -0.35 -14.11 -1.16
C ILE A 65 -0.87 -15.49 -0.72
N PRO A 66 -0.17 -16.60 -1.04
CA PRO A 66 -0.58 -17.93 -0.61
C PRO A 66 -0.43 -18.14 0.90
N LYS A 67 0.55 -17.48 1.54
CA LYS A 67 0.85 -17.68 2.96
C LYS A 67 1.56 -16.48 3.58
N ILE A 68 1.09 -16.10 4.78
CA ILE A 68 1.73 -15.10 5.65
C ILE A 68 2.22 -15.81 6.90
N TYR A 69 3.46 -15.51 7.31
CA TYR A 69 4.07 -16.09 8.51
C TYR A 69 4.01 -15.15 9.71
N HIS A 70 3.55 -13.90 9.52
CA HIS A 70 3.46 -12.85 10.55
C HIS A 70 4.80 -12.60 11.27
N THR A 71 5.91 -12.72 10.54
CA THR A 71 7.28 -12.50 11.05
C THR A 71 7.87 -11.19 10.54
N PHE A 72 7.04 -10.15 10.41
CA PHE A 72 7.46 -8.86 9.87
C PHE A 72 8.57 -8.20 10.68
N SER A 73 9.44 -7.46 10.00
CA SER A 73 10.60 -6.79 10.59
C SER A 73 10.15 -5.59 11.45
N PRO A 74 10.29 -5.63 12.79
CA PRO A 74 9.83 -4.54 13.65
C PRO A 74 10.68 -3.27 13.55
N SER A 75 11.84 -3.33 12.88
CA SER A 75 12.65 -2.14 12.57
C SER A 75 12.08 -1.32 11.42
N GLU A 76 11.20 -1.90 10.61
CA GLU A 76 10.63 -1.26 9.41
C GLU A 76 9.12 -1.11 9.53
N ILE A 77 8.44 -2.14 10.04
CA ILE A 77 6.99 -2.23 10.12
C ILE A 77 6.53 -2.32 11.57
N THR A 78 5.69 -1.38 11.99
CA THR A 78 5.07 -1.42 13.32
C THR A 78 3.74 -2.18 13.32
N ARG A 79 2.97 -2.08 12.24
CA ARG A 79 1.61 -2.61 12.11
C ARG A 79 1.27 -2.97 10.68
N ILE A 80 0.44 -4.02 10.53
CA ILE A 80 -0.12 -4.50 9.27
C ILE A 80 -1.64 -4.52 9.41
N ALA A 81 -2.38 -4.18 8.36
CA ALA A 81 -3.83 -4.22 8.32
C ALA A 81 -4.33 -4.95 7.07
N TRP A 82 -5.35 -5.78 7.22
CA TRP A 82 -5.99 -6.52 6.13
C TRP A 82 -7.33 -5.88 5.76
N VAL A 83 -7.34 -5.12 4.66
CA VAL A 83 -8.54 -4.40 4.24
C VAL A 83 -9.38 -5.26 3.30
N PRO A 84 -10.68 -5.51 3.59
CA PRO A 84 -11.55 -6.26 2.71
C PRO A 84 -11.66 -5.60 1.33
N LYS A 85 -11.59 -6.41 0.27
CA LYS A 85 -11.81 -5.98 -1.12
C LYS A 85 -13.08 -5.15 -1.28
N SER A 86 -14.18 -5.54 -0.64
CA SER A 86 -15.47 -4.83 -0.70
C SER A 86 -15.38 -3.39 -0.21
N PHE A 87 -14.56 -3.11 0.80
CA PHE A 87 -14.39 -1.76 1.34
C PHE A 87 -13.73 -0.83 0.31
N ILE A 88 -12.69 -1.32 -0.36
CA ILE A 88 -12.02 -0.59 -1.44
C ILE A 88 -13.00 -0.31 -2.58
N LEU A 89 -13.73 -1.34 -3.03
CA LEU A 89 -14.71 -1.25 -4.11
C LEU A 89 -15.99 -0.48 -3.76
N GLN A 90 -16.16 -0.03 -2.52
CA GLN A 90 -17.22 0.91 -2.13
C GLN A 90 -16.73 2.36 -2.07
N GLY A 91 -15.45 2.62 -2.34
CA GLY A 91 -14.88 3.97 -2.38
C GLY A 91 -14.14 4.37 -1.11
N GLY A 92 -14.05 3.49 -0.10
CA GLY A 92 -13.54 3.85 1.23
C GLY A 92 -12.09 4.35 1.29
N LEU A 93 -11.26 4.10 0.27
CA LEU A 93 -9.86 4.58 0.17
C LEU A 93 -9.54 5.30 -1.15
N ARG A 94 -10.55 5.63 -1.98
CA ARG A 94 -10.36 6.15 -3.34
C ARG A 94 -10.38 7.68 -3.36
N PRO A 95 -9.37 8.37 -3.94
CA PRO A 95 -9.41 9.82 -4.07
C PRO A 95 -10.40 10.24 -5.16
N HIS A 96 -11.24 11.25 -4.89
CA HIS A 96 -12.25 11.72 -5.85
C HIS A 96 -11.65 12.54 -7.03
N ILE A 97 -10.44 13.10 -6.92
CA ILE A 97 -9.82 13.97 -7.95
C ILE A 97 -8.30 13.75 -8.07
N TYR A 98 -7.79 13.58 -9.31
CA TYR A 98 -6.36 13.40 -9.64
C TYR A 98 -5.67 14.70 -10.07
N THR A 99 -5.51 15.68 -9.18
CA THR A 99 -4.62 16.82 -9.48
C THR A 99 -3.72 17.16 -8.31
N GLY A 100 -2.47 17.53 -8.60
CA GLY A 100 -1.37 17.70 -7.64
C GLY A 100 -1.52 18.83 -6.60
N MET A 101 -2.71 19.42 -6.46
CA MET A 101 -3.00 20.43 -5.42
C MET A 101 -4.35 20.24 -4.71
N SER A 102 -5.22 19.32 -5.16
CA SER A 102 -6.58 19.17 -4.62
C SER A 102 -6.83 17.74 -4.15
N LEU A 103 -6.23 17.37 -3.02
CA LEU A 103 -6.34 16.00 -2.49
C LEU A 103 -6.65 15.96 -0.98
N ARG A 104 -7.00 17.11 -0.38
CA ARG A 104 -7.17 17.21 1.08
C ARG A 104 -8.60 16.93 1.59
N ASP A 105 -9.64 17.15 0.79
CA ASP A 105 -10.95 17.44 1.41
C ASP A 105 -12.11 16.48 1.14
N GLU A 106 -11.95 15.38 0.40
CA GLU A 106 -13.12 14.54 0.06
C GLU A 106 -12.82 13.04 0.14
N LEU A 107 -12.59 12.54 1.36
CA LEU A 107 -12.78 11.12 1.67
C LEU A 107 -13.92 11.04 2.69
N GLU A 108 -15.15 11.01 2.19
CA GLU A 108 -16.30 10.69 3.04
C GLU A 108 -16.32 9.18 3.27
N LEU A 109 -15.87 8.79 4.46
CA LEU A 109 -16.11 7.48 5.00
C LEU A 109 -17.61 7.32 5.27
N ALA A 110 -18.28 6.38 4.60
CA ALA A 110 -19.67 6.05 4.87
C ALA A 110 -19.91 5.80 6.37
N GLU A 111 -21.02 6.30 6.93
CA GLU A 111 -21.37 6.08 8.34
C GLU A 111 -21.32 4.58 8.69
N GLY A 112 -20.60 4.23 9.77
CA GLY A 112 -20.46 2.84 10.25
C GLY A 112 -19.12 2.15 9.95
N VAL A 113 -18.07 2.90 9.57
CA VAL A 113 -16.74 2.35 9.28
C VAL A 113 -16.18 1.51 10.44
N GLY A 114 -15.94 0.24 10.13
CA GLY A 114 -15.53 -0.79 11.08
C GLY A 114 -14.02 -0.91 11.27
N VAL A 115 -13.64 -1.73 12.25
CA VAL A 115 -12.28 -2.18 12.48
C VAL A 115 -11.93 -3.31 11.52
N VAL A 116 -10.67 -3.37 11.08
CA VAL A 116 -10.13 -4.51 10.33
C VAL A 116 -9.14 -5.29 11.16
N GLU A 117 -9.00 -6.57 10.83
CA GLU A 117 -7.95 -7.40 11.42
C GLU A 117 -6.57 -6.89 10.99
N GLY A 118 -5.66 -6.83 11.95
CA GLY A 118 -4.27 -6.50 11.72
C GLY A 118 -3.33 -7.33 12.56
N SER A 119 -2.06 -7.02 12.41
CA SER A 119 -0.99 -7.53 13.28
C SER A 119 -0.12 -6.36 13.71
N GLU A 120 0.32 -6.37 14.96
CA GLU A 120 1.18 -5.33 15.51
C GLU A 120 2.34 -5.95 16.29
N TYR A 121 3.47 -5.25 16.32
CA TYR A 121 4.61 -5.65 17.10
C TYR A 121 4.67 -4.87 18.40
N VAL A 122 4.54 -5.57 19.53
CA VAL A 122 4.54 -4.97 20.87
C VAL A 122 5.43 -5.79 21.78
N GLY A 123 6.46 -5.17 22.35
CA GLY A 123 7.30 -5.80 23.36
C GLY A 123 8.13 -7.00 22.89
N GLY A 124 8.45 -7.09 21.59
CA GLY A 124 9.22 -8.22 21.03
C GLY A 124 8.36 -9.33 20.43
N GLU A 125 7.04 -9.19 20.44
CA GLU A 125 6.11 -10.19 19.92
C GLU A 125 5.17 -9.59 18.89
N CYS A 126 4.91 -10.37 17.84
CA CYS A 126 3.86 -10.09 16.86
C CYS A 126 2.53 -10.63 17.39
N ARG A 127 1.52 -9.78 17.49
CA ARG A 127 0.18 -10.16 17.96
C ARG A 127 -0.91 -9.65 17.02
N ARG A 128 -2.04 -10.34 17.01
CA ARG A 128 -3.25 -9.89 16.31
C ARG A 128 -3.80 -8.62 16.97
N CYS A 129 -4.24 -7.67 16.16
CA CYS A 129 -4.88 -6.44 16.64
C CYS A 129 -6.07 -6.05 15.74
N GLU A 130 -6.78 -5.01 16.17
CA GLU A 130 -7.80 -4.33 15.38
C GLU A 130 -7.25 -2.97 14.94
N VAL A 131 -7.47 -2.62 13.68
CA VAL A 131 -7.06 -1.34 13.10
C VAL A 131 -8.30 -0.58 12.68
N ASP A 132 -8.46 0.64 13.19
CA ASP A 132 -9.53 1.53 12.74
C ASP A 132 -9.24 1.96 11.29
N LEU A 133 -10.18 1.67 10.37
CA LEU A 133 -10.05 2.05 8.97
C LEU A 133 -9.88 3.58 8.80
N ARG A 134 -10.39 4.41 9.72
CA ARG A 134 -10.13 5.87 9.73
C ARG A 134 -8.65 6.20 9.86
N GLU A 135 -7.89 5.38 10.58
CA GLU A 135 -6.45 5.53 10.71
C GLU A 135 -5.73 5.23 9.39
N ILE A 136 -6.23 4.24 8.64
CA ILE A 136 -5.70 3.86 7.33
C ILE A 136 -6.03 4.93 6.29
N VAL A 137 -7.27 5.42 6.29
CA VAL A 137 -7.70 6.50 5.39
C VAL A 137 -6.85 7.73 5.67
N GLY A 138 -6.86 8.22 6.92
CA GLY A 138 -6.20 9.45 7.33
C GLY A 138 -6.53 10.68 6.47
N GLY A 139 -5.96 11.84 6.84
CA GLY A 139 -6.16 13.10 6.13
C GLY A 139 -4.91 13.65 5.43
N GLY A 140 -3.77 12.96 5.52
CA GLY A 140 -2.49 13.46 5.02
C GLY A 140 -2.29 13.26 3.51
N GLY A 141 -1.83 14.32 2.83
CA GLY A 141 -1.30 14.29 1.46
C GLY A 141 0.21 13.95 1.41
N GLU A 142 0.80 14.00 0.20
CA GLU A 142 2.24 13.71 0.00
C GLU A 142 3.15 14.56 0.91
N GLY A 143 4.04 13.90 1.65
CA GLY A 143 5.13 14.58 2.35
C GLY A 143 4.74 15.36 3.62
N GLU A 144 3.46 15.36 4.02
CA GLU A 144 2.99 16.15 5.17
C GLU A 144 3.15 15.46 6.53
N GLY A 145 3.49 14.17 6.55
CA GLY A 145 3.64 13.41 7.80
C GLY A 145 2.32 13.19 8.57
N GLY A 146 1.19 13.68 8.05
CA GLY A 146 -0.14 13.35 8.56
C GLY A 146 -0.40 11.85 8.40
N GLY A 147 -0.94 11.21 9.44
CA GLY A 147 -1.31 9.80 9.41
C GLY A 147 -2.24 9.46 8.23
N GLY A 148 -2.31 8.17 7.87
CA GLY A 148 -3.05 7.68 6.71
C GLY A 148 -2.19 7.00 5.65
N ILE A 149 -2.85 6.54 4.59
CA ILE A 149 -2.25 5.86 3.45
C ILE A 149 -1.58 6.86 2.49
N GLY A 150 -0.37 6.53 2.04
CA GLY A 150 0.41 7.36 1.12
C GLY A 150 -0.29 7.58 -0.22
N MET A 151 -0.07 8.75 -0.84
CA MET A 151 -0.75 9.12 -2.09
C MET A 151 -0.47 8.17 -3.27
N ALA A 152 0.78 7.75 -3.44
CA ALA A 152 1.13 6.76 -4.46
C ALA A 152 0.35 5.45 -4.26
N HIS A 153 0.13 5.05 -3.02
CA HIS A 153 -0.63 3.85 -2.65
C HIS A 153 -2.14 4.02 -2.86
N ARG A 154 -2.69 5.22 -2.62
CA ARG A 154 -4.09 5.54 -3.00
C ARG A 154 -4.28 5.47 -4.51
N PHE A 155 -3.33 6.00 -5.28
CA PHE A 155 -3.35 5.90 -6.74
C PHE A 155 -3.32 4.43 -7.18
N ALA A 156 -2.43 3.63 -6.61
CA ALA A 156 -2.37 2.19 -6.89
C ALA A 156 -3.69 1.48 -6.54
N LEU A 157 -4.34 1.81 -5.41
CA LEU A 157 -5.65 1.26 -5.05
C LEU A 157 -6.73 1.56 -6.08
N GLU A 158 -6.74 2.77 -6.66
CA GLU A 158 -7.68 3.07 -7.75
C GLU A 158 -7.40 2.22 -8.97
N CYS A 159 -6.14 2.15 -9.42
CA CYS A 159 -5.77 1.34 -10.57
C CYS A 159 -6.19 -0.12 -10.37
N TRP A 160 -6.03 -0.65 -9.16
CA TRP A 160 -6.48 -1.98 -8.81
C TRP A 160 -8.01 -2.10 -8.83
N ALA A 161 -8.73 -1.15 -8.22
CA ALA A 161 -10.19 -1.15 -8.19
C ALA A 161 -10.78 -1.15 -9.61
N LYS A 162 -10.26 -0.29 -10.51
CA LYS A 162 -10.67 -0.23 -11.92
C LYS A 162 -10.44 -1.56 -12.63
N ARG A 163 -9.25 -2.15 -12.48
CA ARG A 163 -8.91 -3.45 -13.08
C ARG A 163 -9.88 -4.54 -12.63
N VAL A 164 -10.16 -4.59 -11.33
CA VAL A 164 -11.10 -5.56 -10.74
C VAL A 164 -12.54 -5.34 -11.25
N GLU A 165 -13.02 -4.10 -11.29
CA GLU A 165 -14.35 -3.77 -11.80
C GLU A 165 -14.50 -4.12 -13.29
N GLU A 166 -13.44 -3.98 -14.09
CA GLU A 166 -13.40 -4.43 -15.49
C GLU A 166 -13.46 -5.94 -15.62
N GLU A 167 -12.67 -6.67 -14.82
CA GLU A 167 -12.67 -8.14 -14.78
C GLU A 167 -14.02 -8.72 -14.34
N GLU A 168 -14.73 -8.06 -13.43
CA GLU A 168 -16.06 -8.49 -12.94
C GLU A 168 -17.18 -8.20 -13.94
N LYS A 169 -17.06 -7.19 -14.81
CA LYS A 169 -18.02 -6.93 -15.89
C LYS A 169 -17.96 -7.94 -17.04
N ILE A 170 -16.85 -8.67 -17.15
CA ILE A 170 -16.60 -9.66 -18.21
C ILE A 170 -17.09 -11.06 -17.81
N LYS A 171 -17.52 -11.26 -16.56
CA LYS A 171 -18.05 -12.52 -16.02
C LYS A 171 -19.58 -12.53 -16.00
#